data_AF-A0A1J8QT18-F1
#
_entry.id   AF-A0A1J8QT18-F1
#
_cell.length_a   1.000
_cell.length_b   1.000
_cell.length_c   1.000
_cell.angle_alpha   90.00
_cell.angle_beta   90.00
_cell.angle_gamma   90.00
#
_symmetry.space_group_name_H-M   'P 1'
#
loop_
_entity.id
_entity.type
_entity.pdbx_description
1 polymer ?
#
loop_
_entity_poly.entity_id
_entity_poly.type
_entity_poly.pdbx_seq_one_letter_code
_entity_poly.pdbx_strand_id
1 'polypeptide(L)'
;MDLLDDGRPDHIRLQLPMAIFPRYGEIPQAMIDAFTANPGTRVQIAVDVQTSGVIQDIRSPTHPISLMRYKSRTGRKSERRMSATWSSTTFLDKDFVLTVHARGLDQPRCFAEVDPRRGDTIAMQLLFVPKFKMPRIPSQEDAPPPITRLTNDFQYLQLREHG
;
A
#
# COMPACT_ATOMS: atom_id res chain seq x y z
N MET A 1 13.26 4.39 1.18
CA MET A 1 11.88 4.54 0.66
C MET A 1 11.29 3.15 0.69
N ASP A 2 10.42 2.88 1.68
CA ASP A 2 9.85 1.56 1.90
C ASP A 2 8.61 1.42 1.00
N LEU A 3 8.82 0.83 -0.17
CA LEU A 3 7.83 0.70 -1.22
C LEU A 3 6.93 -0.49 -0.89
N LEU A 4 5.71 -0.18 -0.41
CA LEU A 4 4.58 -1.11 -0.26
C LEU A 4 4.59 -1.95 1.02
N ASP A 5 4.11 -1.38 2.12
CA ASP A 5 3.44 -2.05 3.27
C ASP A 5 3.65 -3.58 3.39
N ASP A 6 4.89 -4.04 3.59
CA ASP A 6 5.34 -5.43 3.85
C ASP A 6 4.59 -6.59 3.14
N GLY A 7 3.87 -6.35 2.03
CA GLY A 7 2.94 -7.32 1.47
C GLY A 7 1.85 -7.83 2.45
N ARG A 8 1.44 -7.04 3.46
CA ARG A 8 0.45 -7.49 4.46
C ARG A 8 -0.98 -7.41 3.91
N PRO A 9 -1.66 -8.55 3.67
CA PRO A 9 -2.96 -8.58 2.99
C PRO A 9 -4.12 -7.99 3.83
N ASP A 10 -3.90 -7.82 5.13
CA ASP A 10 -4.88 -7.35 6.11
C ASP A 10 -4.63 -5.90 6.56
N HIS A 11 -3.70 -5.20 5.92
CA HIS A 11 -3.38 -3.80 6.22
C HIS A 11 -3.73 -2.87 5.06
N ILE A 12 -4.16 -1.65 5.40
CA ILE A 12 -4.32 -0.54 4.47
C ILE A 12 -3.49 0.62 5.02
N ARG A 13 -2.59 1.15 4.18
CA ARG A 13 -1.83 2.36 4.47
C ARG A 13 -2.38 3.55 3.68
N LEU A 14 -2.78 4.59 4.38
CA LEU A 14 -3.13 5.89 3.82
C LEU A 14 -1.99 6.86 4.11
N GLN A 15 -1.55 7.61 3.10
CA GLN A 15 -0.49 8.60 3.24
C GLN A 15 -0.90 9.89 2.55
N LEU A 16 -0.95 10.97 3.32
CA LEU A 16 -1.12 12.33 2.85
C LEU A 16 0.25 13.02 2.87
N PRO A 17 0.84 13.32 1.70
CA PRO A 17 2.13 13.97 1.64
C PRO A 17 2.06 15.41 2.16
N MET A 18 3.09 15.85 2.88
CA MET A 18 3.21 17.23 3.35
C MET A 18 3.49 18.20 2.20
N ALA A 19 4.30 17.76 1.22
CA ALA A 19 4.64 18.54 0.05
C ALA A 19 4.52 17.70 -1.23
N ILE A 20 3.99 18.31 -2.28
CA ILE A 20 3.96 17.74 -3.62
C ILE A 20 5.04 18.46 -4.43
N PHE A 21 6.10 17.73 -4.77
CA PHE A 21 7.11 18.20 -5.70
C PHE A 21 6.71 17.83 -7.14
N PRO A 22 7.09 18.64 -8.14
CA PRO A 22 6.91 18.27 -9.53
C PRO A 22 7.68 16.97 -9.79
N ARG A 23 6.96 15.87 -9.98
CA ARG A 23 7.56 14.57 -10.32
C ARG A 23 7.65 14.35 -11.83
N TYR A 24 6.77 14.99 -12.61
CA TYR A 24 6.74 14.91 -14.07
C TYR A 24 6.16 16.21 -14.65
N GLY A 25 6.89 16.88 -15.55
CA GLY A 25 6.41 18.03 -16.32
C GLY A 25 6.63 19.41 -15.69
N GLU A 26 6.23 20.43 -16.44
CA GLU A 26 6.26 21.83 -16.00
C GLU A 26 5.29 22.07 -14.84
N ILE A 27 5.65 22.99 -13.94
CA ILE A 27 4.82 23.37 -12.81
C ILE A 27 3.52 23.97 -13.35
N PRO A 28 2.33 23.50 -12.92
CA PRO A 28 1.07 24.11 -13.30
C PRO A 28 1.11 25.61 -13.01
N GLN A 29 0.70 26.46 -13.95
CA GLN A 29 0.79 27.92 -13.77
C GLN A 29 0.11 28.41 -12.48
N ALA A 30 -0.96 27.75 -12.05
CA ALA A 30 -1.67 28.04 -10.79
C ALA A 30 -0.83 27.78 -9.52
N MET A 31 0.30 27.07 -9.62
CA MET A 31 1.22 26.81 -8.52
C MET A 31 2.40 27.80 -8.46
N ILE A 32 2.61 28.58 -9.53
CA ILE A 32 3.63 29.64 -9.54
C ILE A 32 3.18 30.71 -8.53
N ASP A 33 4.08 31.07 -7.60
CA ASP A 33 3.81 32.00 -6.49
C ASP A 33 2.66 31.59 -5.56
N ALA A 34 2.31 30.29 -5.53
CA ALA A 34 1.28 29.79 -4.63
C ALA A 34 1.62 30.06 -3.16
N PHE A 35 0.59 30.44 -2.39
CA PHE A 35 0.72 30.80 -0.99
C PHE A 35 1.24 29.61 -0.17
N THR A 36 2.35 29.80 0.54
CA THR A 36 2.86 28.80 1.49
C THR A 36 2.09 28.91 2.80
N ALA A 37 1.80 27.78 3.43
CA ALA A 37 1.14 27.75 4.72
C ALA A 37 1.89 28.63 5.74
N ASN A 38 1.17 29.55 6.38
CA ASN A 38 1.74 30.39 7.41
C ASN A 38 1.92 29.58 8.73
N PRO A 39 2.74 30.05 9.69
CA PRO A 39 2.94 29.34 10.97
C PRO A 39 1.65 29.16 11.81
N GLY A 40 0.65 30.02 11.58
CA GLY A 40 -0.66 29.95 12.21
C GLY A 40 -1.60 28.92 11.56
N THR A 41 -1.24 28.35 10.41
CA THR A 41 -2.09 27.42 9.68
C THR A 41 -2.21 26.12 10.47
N ARG A 42 -3.45 25.70 10.73
CA ARG A 42 -3.78 24.48 11.45
C ARG A 42 -4.44 23.50 10.49
N VAL A 43 -4.16 22.23 10.66
CA VAL A 43 -4.72 21.14 9.86
C VAL A 43 -5.45 20.20 10.81
N GLN A 44 -6.68 19.84 10.44
CA GLN A 44 -7.42 18.78 11.09
C GLN A 44 -7.66 17.69 10.07
N ILE A 45 -7.26 16.46 10.42
CA ILE A 45 -7.47 15.27 9.60
C ILE A 45 -8.42 14.37 10.37
N ALA A 46 -9.54 14.03 9.74
CA ALA A 46 -10.50 13.05 10.24
C ALA A 46 -10.66 11.94 9.20
N VAL A 47 -10.50 10.70 9.63
CA VAL A 47 -10.62 9.52 8.79
C VAL A 47 -11.66 8.60 9.39
N ASP A 48 -12.76 8.41 8.66
CA ASP A 48 -13.81 7.46 9.02
C ASP A 48 -13.54 6.12 8.33
N VAL A 49 -13.29 5.10 9.13
CA VAL A 49 -12.95 3.76 8.68
C VAL A 49 -14.17 2.87 8.83
N GLN A 50 -14.64 2.32 7.71
CA GLN A 50 -15.68 1.29 7.68
C GLN A 50 -15.18 0.09 6.86
N THR A 51 -15.20 -1.10 7.47
CA THR A 51 -14.71 -2.33 6.85
C THR A 51 -15.76 -3.43 6.87
N SER A 52 -15.61 -4.45 6.01
CA SER A 52 -16.49 -5.63 6.02
C SER A 52 -16.14 -6.60 7.17
N GLY A 53 -14.86 -6.69 7.54
CA GLY A 53 -14.37 -7.47 8.67
C GLY A 53 -14.19 -6.64 9.96
N VAL A 54 -13.67 -7.29 10.99
CA VAL A 54 -13.38 -6.65 12.29
C VAL A 54 -12.11 -5.81 12.17
N ILE A 55 -12.18 -4.55 12.60
CA ILE A 55 -11.04 -3.66 12.76
C ILE A 55 -10.24 -4.12 13.98
N GLN A 56 -8.99 -4.52 13.74
CA GLN A 56 -8.07 -4.98 14.77
C GLN A 56 -7.28 -3.80 15.36
N ASP A 57 -6.78 -2.91 14.50
CA ASP A 57 -5.97 -1.77 14.91
C ASP A 57 -6.09 -0.60 13.92
N ILE A 58 -5.96 0.63 14.43
CA ILE A 58 -5.78 1.84 13.63
C ILE A 58 -4.71 2.66 14.31
N ARG A 59 -3.62 2.94 13.60
CA ARG A 59 -2.46 3.65 14.14
C ARG A 59 -1.87 4.63 13.14
N SER A 60 -1.21 5.65 13.65
CA SER A 60 -0.35 6.52 12.83
C SER A 60 1.08 6.42 13.35
N PRO A 61 2.05 6.02 12.51
CA PRO A 61 3.46 6.05 12.89
C PRO A 61 4.04 7.47 12.89
N THR A 62 3.34 8.45 12.31
CA THR A 62 3.87 9.80 12.08
C THR A 62 3.33 10.85 13.04
N HIS A 63 2.06 10.71 13.45
CA HIS A 63 1.31 11.72 14.19
C HIS A 63 0.48 11.06 15.31
N PRO A 64 0.30 11.71 16.47
CA PRO A 64 -0.58 11.18 17.50
C PRO A 64 -2.04 11.30 17.06
N ILE A 65 -2.81 10.21 17.10
CA ILE A 65 -4.22 10.21 16.69
C ILE A 65 -5.14 9.91 17.87
N SER A 66 -6.32 10.51 17.87
CA SER A 66 -7.44 10.13 18.73
C SER A 66 -8.35 9.14 18.00
N LEU A 67 -8.78 8.08 18.68
CA LEU A 67 -9.66 7.07 18.11
C LEU A 67 -11.04 7.12 18.76
N MET A 68 -12.09 7.09 17.93
CA MET A 68 -13.47 6.98 18.37
C MET A 68 -14.13 5.77 17.70
N ARG A 69 -14.78 4.91 18.49
CA ARG A 69 -15.55 3.79 17.95
C ARG A 69 -17.02 4.16 17.87
N TYR A 70 -17.63 3.96 16.69
CA TYR A 70 -19.05 4.24 16.51
C TYR A 70 -19.91 3.30 17.34
N LYS A 71 -21.11 3.74 17.70
CA LYS A 71 -22.11 2.90 18.37
C LYS A 71 -23.18 2.47 17.36
N SER A 72 -23.62 1.23 17.45
CA SER A 72 -24.80 0.75 16.75
C SER A 72 -26.07 1.42 17.32
N ARG A 73 -27.21 1.24 16.64
CA ARG A 73 -28.53 1.65 17.13
C ARG A 73 -28.86 1.09 18.53
N THR A 74 -28.26 -0.04 18.91
CA THR A 74 -28.42 -0.68 20.22
C THR A 74 -27.40 -0.23 21.25
N GLY A 75 -26.59 0.80 20.95
CA GLY A 75 -25.56 1.35 21.83
C GLY A 75 -24.27 0.52 21.90
N ARG A 76 -24.21 -0.64 21.25
CA ARG A 76 -23.02 -1.50 21.21
C ARG A 76 -21.92 -0.84 20.39
N LYS A 77 -20.68 -0.86 20.89
CA LYS A 77 -19.51 -0.37 20.14
C LYS A 77 -19.33 -1.22 18.87
N SER A 78 -19.23 -0.58 17.72
CA SER A 78 -19.03 -1.23 16.42
C SER A 78 -17.63 -1.82 16.33
N GLU A 79 -17.52 -3.05 15.84
CA GLU A 79 -16.22 -3.68 15.56
C GLU A 79 -15.68 -3.33 14.17
N ARG A 80 -16.51 -2.72 13.33
CA ARG A 80 -16.23 -2.53 11.90
C ARG A 80 -16.25 -1.07 11.47
N ARG A 81 -16.51 -0.16 12.42
CA ARG A 81 -16.59 1.28 12.17
C ARG A 81 -15.93 2.09 13.28
N MET A 82 -14.91 2.85 12.92
CA MET A 82 -14.12 3.70 13.83
C MET A 82 -13.67 4.97 13.10
N SER A 83 -13.49 6.07 13.84
CA SER A 83 -12.88 7.31 13.34
C SER A 83 -11.51 7.49 13.96
N ALA A 84 -10.56 7.97 13.18
CA ALA A 84 -9.28 8.47 13.63
C ALA A 84 -9.20 9.98 13.36
N THR A 85 -8.83 10.75 14.37
CA THR A 85 -8.70 12.21 14.24
C THR A 85 -7.34 12.68 14.72
N TRP A 86 -6.80 13.68 14.02
CA TRP A 86 -5.63 14.43 14.44
C TRP A 86 -5.87 15.90 14.16
N SER A 87 -5.50 16.75 15.13
CA SER A 87 -5.54 18.20 14.99
C SER A 87 -4.16 18.74 15.29
N SER A 88 -3.64 19.55 14.39
CA SER A 88 -2.29 20.09 14.48
C SER A 88 -2.25 21.38 15.29
N THR A 89 -1.08 21.69 15.85
CA THR A 89 -0.76 23.01 16.44
C THR A 89 0.04 23.90 15.50
N THR A 90 0.47 23.39 14.35
CA THR A 90 1.19 24.08 13.27
C THR A 90 0.84 23.40 11.95
N PHE A 91 1.32 23.90 10.81
CA PHE A 91 1.18 23.15 9.56
C PHE A 91 1.89 21.78 9.63
N LEU A 92 1.60 20.88 8.69
CA LEU A 92 2.26 19.57 8.56
C LEU A 92 3.77 19.78 8.38
N ASP A 93 4.58 19.15 9.21
CA ASP A 93 6.04 19.13 9.13
C ASP A 93 6.59 17.90 8.38
N LYS A 94 5.75 16.85 8.30
CA LYS A 94 6.00 15.58 7.63
C LYS A 94 4.69 14.99 7.13
N ASP A 95 4.80 13.97 6.30
CA ASP A 95 3.64 13.24 5.77
C ASP A 95 2.76 12.69 6.90
N PHE A 96 1.45 12.81 6.75
CA PHE A 96 0.50 12.14 7.62
C PHE A 96 0.26 10.73 7.11
N VAL A 97 0.60 9.73 7.92
CA VAL A 97 0.42 8.32 7.60
C VAL A 97 -0.57 7.70 8.57
N LEU A 98 -1.54 6.95 8.06
CA LEU A 98 -2.46 6.11 8.84
C LEU A 98 -2.36 4.68 8.35
N THR A 99 -2.33 3.73 9.28
CA THR A 99 -2.39 2.30 8.99
C THR A 99 -3.63 1.72 9.66
N VAL A 100 -4.45 1.03 8.87
CA VAL A 100 -5.65 0.33 9.31
C VAL A 100 -5.41 -1.16 9.14
N HIS A 101 -5.55 -1.92 10.22
CA HIS A 101 -5.50 -3.37 10.21
C HIS A 101 -6.92 -3.92 10.45
N ALA A 102 -7.43 -4.69 9.50
CA ALA A 102 -8.75 -5.31 9.61
C ALA A 102 -8.79 -6.69 8.97
N ARG A 103 -9.68 -7.57 9.45
CA ARG A 103 -9.82 -8.92 8.91
C ARG A 103 -10.39 -8.90 7.49
N GLY A 104 -9.80 -9.71 6.62
CA GLY A 104 -10.34 -10.02 5.30
C GLY A 104 -10.38 -8.84 4.33
N LEU A 105 -9.41 -7.93 4.41
CA LEU A 105 -9.23 -6.85 3.42
C LEU A 105 -8.80 -7.39 2.05
N ASP A 106 -8.17 -8.56 2.01
CA ASP A 106 -7.76 -9.30 0.82
C ASP A 106 -8.80 -10.29 0.28
N GLN A 107 -9.98 -10.35 0.90
CA GLN A 107 -11.04 -11.24 0.46
C GLN A 107 -11.85 -10.57 -0.66
N PRO A 108 -12.37 -11.36 -1.63
CA PRO A 108 -13.33 -10.83 -2.60
C PRO A 108 -14.50 -10.15 -1.90
N ARG A 109 -14.88 -8.96 -2.36
CA ARG A 109 -15.90 -8.14 -1.70
C ARG A 109 -16.70 -7.35 -2.70
N CYS A 110 -18.00 -7.21 -2.41
CA CYS A 110 -18.92 -6.37 -3.16
C CYS A 110 -19.44 -5.27 -2.23
N PHE A 111 -19.30 -4.03 -2.67
CA PHE A 111 -20.05 -2.91 -2.09
C PHE A 111 -21.24 -2.63 -2.97
N ALA A 112 -22.38 -2.37 -2.35
CA ALA A 112 -23.61 -2.01 -3.03
C ALA A 112 -24.20 -0.79 -2.32
N GLU A 113 -24.43 0.28 -3.07
CA GLU A 113 -25.10 1.48 -2.59
C GLU A 113 -26.41 1.63 -3.33
N VAL A 114 -27.50 1.79 -2.59
CA VAL A 114 -28.84 2.01 -3.14
C VAL A 114 -29.05 3.51 -3.29
N ASP A 115 -29.62 3.97 -4.41
CA ASP A 115 -30.00 5.38 -4.55
C ASP A 115 -30.95 5.78 -3.41
N PRO A 116 -30.54 6.69 -2.51
CA PRO A 116 -31.34 7.06 -1.35
C PRO A 116 -32.62 7.82 -1.73
N ARG A 117 -32.73 8.35 -2.96
CA ARG A 117 -33.89 9.13 -3.40
C ARG A 117 -34.99 8.27 -3.99
N ARG A 118 -34.65 7.33 -4.88
CA ARG A 118 -35.63 6.51 -5.60
C ARG A 118 -35.67 5.05 -5.18
N GLY A 119 -34.57 4.51 -4.65
CA GLY A 119 -34.49 3.13 -4.19
C GLY A 119 -34.60 2.06 -5.29
N ASP A 120 -34.63 2.47 -6.56
CA ASP A 120 -34.83 1.61 -7.72
C ASP A 120 -33.52 1.24 -8.42
N THR A 121 -32.41 1.89 -8.06
CA THR A 121 -31.09 1.68 -8.65
C THR A 121 -30.05 1.37 -7.58
N ILE A 122 -29.10 0.51 -7.94
CA ILE A 122 -27.99 0.09 -7.08
C ILE A 122 -26.68 0.29 -7.84
N ALA A 123 -25.76 1.04 -7.26
CA ALA A 123 -24.37 1.12 -7.71
C ALA A 123 -23.56 0.03 -7.00
N MET A 124 -22.88 -0.82 -7.77
CA MET A 124 -22.11 -1.93 -7.22
C MET A 124 -20.63 -1.82 -7.60
N GLN A 125 -19.75 -2.02 -6.63
CA GLN A 125 -18.31 -2.16 -6.83
C GLN A 125 -17.85 -3.52 -6.33
N LEU A 126 -17.37 -4.35 -7.26
CA LEU A 126 -16.87 -5.69 -6.99
C LEU A 126 -15.33 -5.67 -7.05
N LEU A 127 -14.68 -6.11 -5.97
CA LEU A 127 -13.23 -6.27 -5.92
C LEU A 127 -12.90 -7.76 -5.79
N PHE A 128 -12.04 -8.25 -6.67
CA PHE A 128 -11.39 -9.55 -6.58
C PHE A 128 -9.90 -9.35 -6.32
N VAL A 129 -9.33 -10.15 -5.40
CA VAL A 129 -7.89 -10.18 -5.13
C VAL A 129 -7.37 -11.56 -5.54
N PRO A 130 -6.93 -11.75 -6.80
CA PRO A 130 -6.45 -13.03 -7.27
C PRO A 130 -5.21 -13.47 -6.48
N LYS A 131 -5.22 -14.70 -5.96
CA LYS A 131 -4.07 -15.30 -5.29
C LYS A 131 -3.49 -16.39 -6.17
N PHE A 132 -2.36 -16.12 -6.80
CA PHE A 132 -1.67 -17.08 -7.64
C PHE A 132 -0.66 -17.88 -6.81
N LYS A 133 -0.74 -19.21 -6.86
CA LYS A 133 0.33 -20.07 -6.37
C LYS A 133 1.37 -20.18 -7.48
N MET A 134 2.44 -19.40 -7.39
CA MET A 134 3.55 -19.55 -8.31
C MET A 134 4.35 -20.82 -7.96
N PRO A 135 4.59 -21.73 -8.92
CA PRO A 135 5.51 -22.84 -8.70
C PRO A 135 6.91 -22.29 -8.40
N ARG A 136 7.61 -22.91 -7.44
CA ARG A 136 9.01 -22.58 -7.18
C ARG A 136 9.80 -22.97 -8.43
N ILE A 137 10.42 -21.98 -9.08
CA ILE A 137 11.40 -22.26 -10.15
C ILE A 137 12.63 -22.84 -9.43
N PRO A 138 13.04 -24.09 -9.73
CA PRO A 138 14.28 -24.64 -9.19
C PRO A 138 15.43 -23.72 -9.60
N SER A 139 16.14 -23.23 -8.58
CA SER A 139 17.45 -22.56 -8.60
C SER A 139 18.04 -22.24 -9.98
N GLN A 140 18.10 -20.94 -10.31
CA GLN A 140 19.02 -20.44 -11.32
C GLN A 140 20.49 -20.41 -10.81
N GLU A 141 20.81 -21.15 -9.74
CA GLU A 141 22.13 -21.09 -9.09
C GLU A 141 22.54 -22.41 -8.40
N ASP A 142 22.22 -23.56 -9.01
CA ASP A 142 22.83 -24.87 -8.65
C ASP A 142 23.67 -25.42 -9.81
N ALA A 143 24.36 -24.56 -10.56
CA ALA A 143 25.43 -25.02 -11.43
C ALA A 143 26.69 -25.23 -10.56
N PRO A 144 27.17 -26.47 -10.35
CA PRO A 144 28.43 -26.68 -9.66
C PRO A 144 29.57 -25.95 -10.42
N PRO A 145 30.55 -25.37 -9.72
CA PRO A 145 31.66 -24.69 -10.38
C PRO A 145 32.38 -25.67 -11.32
N PRO A 146 32.79 -25.25 -12.53
CA PRO A 146 33.50 -26.13 -13.44
C PRO A 146 34.81 -26.57 -12.77
N ILE A 147 34.95 -27.88 -12.55
CA ILE A 147 36.17 -28.49 -12.05
C ILE A 147 37.22 -28.36 -13.16
N THR A 148 38.10 -27.37 -13.05
CA THR A 148 39.29 -27.28 -13.89
C THR A 148 40.26 -28.40 -13.49
N ARG A 149 40.19 -29.55 -14.17
CA ARG A 149 41.30 -30.52 -14.14
C ARG A 149 42.43 -29.97 -15.00
N LEU A 150 43.42 -29.37 -14.36
CA LEU A 150 44.76 -29.26 -14.92
C LEU A 150 45.40 -30.65 -14.85
N THR A 151 45.37 -31.37 -15.96
CA THR A 151 46.36 -32.40 -16.26
C THR A 151 46.97 -32.05 -17.60
N ASN A 152 48.17 -31.49 -17.53
CA ASN A 152 49.14 -31.59 -18.60
C ASN A 152 49.26 -33.06 -18.98
N ASP A 153 49.01 -33.39 -20.24
CA ASP A 153 49.82 -34.36 -20.95
C ASP A 153 49.75 -34.07 -22.45
N PHE A 154 50.91 -33.74 -22.98
CA PHE A 154 51.21 -33.70 -24.40
C PHE A 154 51.04 -35.09 -24.99
N GLN A 155 50.34 -35.24 -26.11
CA GLN A 155 50.84 -36.06 -27.21
C GLN A 155 50.16 -35.75 -28.54
N TYR A 156 51.01 -35.60 -29.55
CA TYR A 156 50.77 -35.40 -30.97
C TYR A 156 49.94 -36.53 -31.60
N LEU A 157 49.04 -36.19 -32.53
CA LEU A 157 48.87 -37.00 -33.74
C LEU A 157 48.37 -36.15 -34.92
N GLN A 158 49.02 -36.39 -36.06
CA GLN A 158 49.01 -35.58 -37.26
C GLN A 158 47.69 -35.58 -38.04
N LEU A 159 47.44 -34.42 -38.66
CA LEU A 159 46.55 -34.19 -39.80
C LEU A 159 46.94 -35.09 -40.99
N ARG A 160 45.98 -35.88 -41.48
CA ARG A 160 45.94 -36.34 -42.87
C ARG A 160 44.81 -35.61 -43.56
N GLU A 161 45.16 -34.70 -44.46
CA GLU A 161 44.25 -34.19 -45.49
C GLU A 161 44.18 -35.19 -46.65
N HIS A 162 42.96 -35.43 -47.14
CA HIS A 162 42.70 -35.93 -48.47
C HIS A 162 41.58 -35.05 -49.04
N GLY A 163 41.88 -34.36 -50.14
CA GLY A 163 40.95 -33.54 -50.92
C GLY A 163 41.64 -32.37 -51.57
#